data_AF-A0ABD5S019-F1
#
_entry.id   AF-A0ABD5S019-F1
#
_cell.length_a   1.000
_cell.length_b   1.000
_cell.length_c   1.000
_cell.angle_alpha   90.00
_cell.angle_beta   90.00
_cell.angle_gamma   90.00
#
_symmetry.space_group_name_H-M   'P 1'
#
loop_
_entity.id
_entity.type
_entity.pdbx_description
1 polymer ?
#
loop_
_entity_poly.entity_id
_entity_poly.type
_entity_poly.pdbx_seq_one_letter_code
_entity_poly.pdbx_strand_id
1 'polypeptide(L)'
;MVTANARSLLLGRNKKRARQWSIGVGMLFVASLLYFAAVKAVDYPTIHLALWWEGYAVLLTVLVAVQAYSNGGLVVSWLLTFAAVVGLVLNYGGIGLTGGGPGIVELIGLATVGGVIAAAIVGTLGFGIGTAVRRTAK
;
A
#
# COMPACT_ATOMS: atom_id res chain seq x y z
N MET A 1 -6.89 -3.75 28.50
CA MET A 1 -5.85 -2.70 28.67
C MET A 1 -4.73 -2.93 27.68
N VAL A 2 -4.62 -2.13 26.61
CA VAL A 2 -3.50 -2.22 25.66
C VAL A 2 -2.29 -1.58 26.33
N THR A 3 -1.25 -2.36 26.61
CA THR A 3 -0.01 -1.85 27.22
C THR A 3 0.62 -0.78 26.32
N ALA A 4 1.29 0.22 26.90
CA ALA A 4 1.88 1.33 26.15
C ALA A 4 2.81 0.86 25.01
N ASN A 5 3.46 -0.29 25.19
CA ASN A 5 4.24 -0.97 24.17
C ASN A 5 3.41 -1.43 22.96
N ALA A 6 2.26 -2.08 23.18
CA ALA A 6 1.38 -2.51 22.09
C ALA A 6 0.80 -1.31 21.32
N ARG A 7 0.43 -0.23 22.02
CA ARG A 7 -0.08 0.99 21.38
C ARG A 7 0.97 1.64 20.46
N SER A 8 2.22 1.71 20.91
CA SER A 8 3.32 2.29 20.11
C SER A 8 3.74 1.40 18.93
N LEU A 9 3.56 0.09 19.05
CA LEU A 9 3.76 -0.87 17.96
C LEU A 9 2.68 -0.73 16.87
N LEU A 10 1.42 -0.58 17.27
CA LEU A 10 0.28 -0.52 16.35
C LEU A 10 0.08 0.85 15.70
N LEU A 11 0.18 1.93 16.48
CA LEU A 11 -0.12 3.31 16.02
C LEU A 11 1.12 4.17 15.79
N GLY A 12 2.30 3.67 16.15
CA GLY A 12 3.55 4.41 16.08
C GLY A 12 3.85 5.17 17.37
N ARG A 13 5.14 5.50 17.57
CA ARG A 13 5.63 6.13 18.80
C ARG A 13 5.27 7.61 18.92
N ASN A 14 5.21 8.34 17.80
CA ASN A 14 4.96 9.77 17.79
C ASN A 14 3.66 10.10 17.02
N LYS A 15 2.72 10.78 17.69
CA LYS A 15 1.45 11.24 17.12
C LYS A 15 1.64 12.18 15.92
N LYS A 16 2.64 13.07 15.95
CA LYS A 16 2.90 14.03 14.86
C LYS A 16 3.34 13.33 13.59
N ARG A 17 4.26 12.37 13.71
CA ARG A 17 4.71 11.52 12.57
C ARG A 17 3.62 10.57 12.11
N ALA A 18 2.83 9.98 13.02
CA ALA A 18 1.70 9.15 12.64
C ALA A 18 0.69 9.94 11.80
N ARG A 19 0.36 11.18 12.21
CA ARG A 19 -0.53 12.07 11.45
C ARG A 19 0.03 12.41 10.06
N GLN A 20 1.33 12.70 9.95
CA GLN A 20 1.98 12.96 8.65
C GLN A 20 1.86 11.76 7.71
N TRP A 21 2.11 10.54 8.22
CA TRP A 21 1.97 9.33 7.43
C TRP A 21 0.51 9.00 7.10
N SER A 22 -0.45 9.32 7.96
CA SER A 22 -1.88 9.22 7.64
C SER A 22 -2.30 10.17 6.52
N ILE A 23 -1.74 11.39 6.47
CA ILE A 23 -1.92 12.28 5.31
C ILE A 23 -1.27 11.64 4.06
N GLY A 24 -0.11 11.02 4.24
CA GLY A 24 0.56 10.23 3.20
C GLY A 24 -0.29 9.09 2.66
N VAL A 25 -1.13 8.44 3.47
CA VAL A 25 -2.10 7.42 3.01
C VAL A 25 -3.07 8.01 1.99
N GLY A 26 -3.67 9.15 2.30
CA GLY A 26 -4.59 9.83 1.37
C GLY A 26 -3.89 10.29 0.09
N MET A 27 -2.69 10.87 0.22
CA MET A 27 -1.90 11.28 -0.94
C MET A 27 -1.49 10.09 -1.82
N LEU A 28 -1.10 8.97 -1.21
CA LEU A 28 -0.71 7.75 -1.92
C LEU A 28 -1.90 7.12 -2.64
N PHE A 29 -3.09 7.14 -2.03
CA PHE A 29 -4.33 6.73 -2.69
C PHE A 29 -4.58 7.54 -3.96
N VAL A 30 -4.56 8.88 -3.85
CA VAL A 30 -4.80 9.78 -4.98
C VAL A 30 -3.71 9.66 -6.04
N ALA A 31 -2.44 9.60 -5.64
CA ALA A 31 -1.32 9.42 -6.55
C ALA A 31 -1.40 8.08 -7.29
N SER A 32 -1.77 7.00 -6.60
CA SER A 32 -2.01 5.69 -7.21
C SER A 32 -3.14 5.78 -8.24
N LEU A 33 -4.28 6.36 -7.86
CA LEU A 33 -5.41 6.55 -8.78
C LEU A 33 -5.00 7.31 -10.04
N LEU A 34 -4.32 8.45 -9.89
CA LEU A 34 -3.89 9.28 -11.03
C LEU A 34 -2.87 8.57 -11.91
N TYR A 35 -1.91 7.87 -11.30
CA TYR A 35 -0.89 7.12 -12.01
C TYR A 35 -1.50 6.04 -12.90
N PHE A 36 -2.35 5.18 -12.35
CA PHE A 36 -2.98 4.10 -13.12
C PHE A 36 -4.03 4.62 -14.12
N ALA A 37 -4.72 5.72 -13.82
CA ALA A 37 -5.59 6.39 -14.78
C ALA A 37 -4.81 6.93 -15.99
N ALA A 38 -3.66 7.58 -15.75
CA ALA A 38 -2.79 8.07 -16.82
C ALA A 38 -2.21 6.93 -17.66
N VAL A 39 -1.79 5.83 -17.02
CA VAL A 39 -1.25 4.66 -17.74
C VAL A 39 -2.32 4.01 -18.62
N LYS A 40 -3.55 3.90 -18.13
CA LYS A 40 -4.69 3.42 -18.92
C LYS A 40 -4.92 4.27 -20.18
N ALA A 41 -4.69 5.59 -20.10
CA ALA A 41 -4.91 6.49 -21.23
C ALA A 41 -3.83 6.40 -22.33
N VAL A 42 -2.63 5.88 -22.02
CA VAL A 42 -1.49 5.87 -22.96
C VAL A 42 -1.37 4.54 -23.73
N ASP A 43 -2.27 3.57 -23.47
CA ASP A 43 -2.41 2.29 -24.19
C ASP A 43 -1.04 1.60 -24.47
N TYR A 44 -0.27 1.39 -23.39
CA TYR A 44 1.06 0.78 -23.48
C TYR A 44 0.94 -0.70 -23.91
N PRO A 45 1.54 -1.11 -25.03
CA PRO A 45 1.50 -2.50 -25.48
C PRO A 45 2.25 -3.38 -24.47
N THR A 46 1.52 -4.34 -23.89
CA THR A 46 1.79 -5.67 -23.26
C THR A 46 3.17 -6.00 -22.67
N ILE A 47 4.25 -5.39 -23.15
CA ILE A 47 5.62 -5.57 -22.71
C ILE A 47 5.76 -4.93 -21.32
N HIS A 48 5.70 -5.81 -20.31
CA HIS A 48 6.04 -5.61 -18.90
C HIS A 48 4.89 -5.43 -17.90
N LEU A 49 3.69 -5.97 -18.14
CA LEU A 49 2.68 -6.06 -17.07
C LEU A 49 3.29 -6.71 -15.80
N ALA A 50 4.09 -7.77 -15.91
CA ALA A 50 4.75 -8.38 -14.74
C ALA A 50 5.79 -7.47 -14.06
N LEU A 51 6.72 -6.89 -14.83
CA LEU A 51 7.78 -6.01 -14.29
C LEU A 51 7.21 -4.77 -13.59
N TRP A 52 6.05 -4.32 -14.05
CA TRP A 52 5.35 -3.15 -13.52
C TRP A 52 4.69 -3.43 -12.17
N TRP A 53 4.12 -4.62 -12.00
CA TRP A 53 3.54 -5.07 -10.73
C TRP A 53 4.62 -5.34 -9.69
N GLU A 54 5.72 -5.98 -10.10
CA GLU A 54 6.87 -6.22 -9.25
C GLU A 54 7.52 -4.90 -8.82
N GLY A 55 7.75 -3.97 -9.76
CA GLY A 55 8.29 -2.65 -9.48
C GLY A 55 7.42 -1.84 -8.52
N TYR A 56 6.10 -1.86 -8.71
CA TYR A 56 5.16 -1.19 -7.81
C TYR A 56 5.15 -1.84 -6.41
N ALA A 57 5.16 -3.17 -6.33
CA ALA A 57 5.22 -3.89 -5.06
C ALA A 57 6.52 -3.61 -4.30
N VAL A 58 7.66 -3.57 -4.99
CA VAL A 58 8.97 -3.23 -4.40
C VAL A 58 8.95 -1.79 -3.90
N LEU A 59 8.51 -0.83 -4.72
CA LEU A 59 8.44 0.59 -4.33
C LEU A 59 7.54 0.77 -3.10
N LEU A 60 6.38 0.10 -3.09
CA LEU A 60 5.45 0.13 -1.98
C LEU A 60 6.05 -0.49 -0.71
N THR A 61 6.75 -1.62 -0.84
CA THR A 61 7.44 -2.28 0.27
C THR A 61 8.52 -1.37 0.86
N VAL A 62 9.32 -0.71 0.01
CA VAL A 62 10.35 0.25 0.44
C VAL A 62 9.72 1.44 1.15
N LEU A 63 8.65 2.02 0.60
CA LEU A 63 7.95 3.15 1.21
C LEU A 63 7.39 2.79 2.59
N VAL A 64 6.77 1.61 2.71
CA VAL A 64 6.28 1.09 3.99
C VAL A 64 7.42 0.83 4.96
N ALA A 65 8.55 0.30 4.50
CA ALA A 65 9.74 0.09 5.33
C ALA A 65 10.32 1.41 5.84
N VAL A 66 10.40 2.46 5.01
CA VAL A 66 10.82 3.80 5.41
C VAL A 66 9.85 4.38 6.45
N GLN A 67 8.55 4.23 6.24
CA GLN A 67 7.53 4.65 7.19
C GLN A 67 7.71 3.94 8.54
N ALA A 68 7.80 2.61 8.50
CA ALA A 68 7.95 1.78 9.68
C ALA A 68 9.27 2.02 10.40
N TYR A 69 10.36 2.30 9.68
CA TYR A 69 11.62 2.75 10.25
C TYR A 69 11.44 4.08 10.99
N SER A 70 10.80 5.06 10.36
CA SER A 70 10.67 6.42 10.91
C SER A 70 9.83 6.52 12.19
N ASN A 71 8.76 5.74 12.33
CA ASN A 71 7.80 5.88 13.44
C ASN A 71 7.25 4.55 13.98
N GLY A 72 7.39 3.45 13.24
CA GLY A 72 6.66 2.21 13.48
C GLY A 72 5.17 2.38 13.13
N GLY A 73 4.31 1.59 13.77
CA GLY A 73 2.88 1.66 13.52
C GLY A 73 2.43 0.74 12.40
N LEU A 74 2.19 -0.53 12.73
CA LEU A 74 1.70 -1.56 11.81
C LEU A 74 0.40 -1.14 11.11
N VAL A 75 -0.51 -0.47 11.83
CA VAL A 75 -1.78 -0.01 11.25
C VAL A 75 -1.54 1.01 10.13
N VAL A 76 -0.56 1.90 10.30
CA VAL A 76 -0.23 2.89 9.29
C VAL A 76 0.42 2.23 8.07
N SER A 77 1.28 1.23 8.31
CA SER A 77 1.86 0.40 7.24
C SER A 77 0.77 -0.31 6.43
N TRP A 78 -0.21 -0.92 7.10
CA TRP A 78 -1.37 -1.54 6.45
C TRP A 78 -2.22 -0.55 5.67
N LEU A 79 -2.51 0.62 6.24
CA LEU A 79 -3.31 1.65 5.57
C LEU A 79 -2.61 2.18 4.31
N LEU A 80 -1.29 2.37 4.34
CA LEU A 80 -0.51 2.79 3.16
C LEU A 80 -0.60 1.76 2.05
N THR A 81 -0.37 0.49 2.37
CA THR A 81 -0.47 -0.60 1.40
C THR A 81 -1.89 -0.77 0.86
N PHE A 82 -2.89 -0.73 1.74
CA PHE A 82 -4.29 -0.79 1.36
C PHE A 82 -4.66 0.33 0.38
N ALA A 83 -4.33 1.58 0.72
CA ALA A 83 -4.60 2.73 -0.14
C ALA A 83 -3.94 2.61 -1.52
N ALA A 84 -2.66 2.24 -1.55
CA ALA A 84 -1.92 2.05 -2.80
C ALA A 84 -2.61 1.02 -3.71
N VAL A 85 -2.95 -0.15 -3.15
CA VAL A 85 -3.51 -1.28 -3.89
C VAL A 85 -4.96 -1.07 -4.29
N VAL A 86 -5.78 -0.42 -3.46
CA VAL A 86 -7.15 -0.06 -3.84
C VAL A 86 -7.12 0.92 -5.03
N GLY A 87 -6.24 1.93 -5.00
CA GLY A 87 -6.09 2.87 -6.12
C GLY A 87 -5.66 2.20 -7.44
N LEU A 88 -4.82 1.17 -7.34
CA LEU A 88 -4.42 0.31 -8.45
C LEU A 88 -5.60 -0.50 -9.01
N VAL A 89 -6.31 -1.24 -8.14
CA VAL A 89 -7.36 -2.17 -8.56
C VAL A 89 -8.58 -1.42 -9.13
N LEU A 90 -8.93 -0.27 -8.56
CA LEU A 90 -10.03 0.58 -9.08
C LEU A 90 -9.76 1.10 -10.52
N ASN A 91 -8.52 1.08 -10.97
CA ASN A 91 -8.16 1.42 -12.36
C ASN A 91 -7.98 0.19 -13.25
N TYR A 92 -8.57 -0.96 -12.87
CA TYR A 92 -8.40 -2.24 -13.58
C TYR A 92 -6.97 -2.76 -13.58
N GLY A 93 -6.13 -2.25 -12.68
CA GLY A 93 -4.84 -2.85 -12.43
C GLY A 93 -5.02 -4.35 -12.11
N GLY A 94 -4.58 -5.22 -13.02
CA GLY A 94 -4.55 -6.66 -12.82
C GLY A 94 -5.87 -7.36 -13.11
N ILE A 95 -6.91 -6.59 -13.43
CA ILE A 95 -8.24 -7.09 -13.80
C ILE A 95 -8.52 -6.65 -15.24
N GLY A 96 -8.17 -7.51 -16.17
CA GLY A 96 -8.38 -7.27 -17.61
C GLY A 96 -7.91 -8.41 -18.51
N LEU A 97 -7.54 -9.56 -17.94
CA LEU A 97 -7.02 -10.70 -18.71
C LEU A 97 -8.13 -11.64 -19.24
N THR A 98 -9.39 -11.49 -18.82
CA THR A 98 -10.50 -12.35 -19.29
C THR A 98 -11.84 -11.60 -19.29
N GLY A 99 -12.32 -11.16 -20.46
CA GLY A 99 -13.73 -10.81 -20.68
C GLY A 99 -14.19 -9.39 -20.26
N GLY A 100 -15.52 -9.20 -20.26
CA GLY A 100 -16.18 -7.92 -19.96
C GLY A 100 -15.83 -7.41 -18.56
N GLY A 101 -15.58 -6.11 -18.45
CA GLY A 101 -15.12 -5.49 -17.20
C GLY A 101 -16.11 -5.70 -16.05
N PRO A 102 -15.64 -6.00 -14.83
CA PRO A 102 -16.50 -6.19 -13.67
C PRO A 102 -17.40 -4.97 -13.41
N GLY A 103 -18.60 -5.23 -12.88
CA GLY A 103 -19.48 -4.15 -12.45
C GLY A 103 -18.86 -3.33 -11.32
N ILE A 104 -19.33 -2.10 -11.11
CA ILE A 104 -18.77 -1.17 -10.10
C ILE A 104 -18.71 -1.81 -8.70
N VAL A 105 -19.77 -2.53 -8.30
CA VAL A 105 -19.83 -3.19 -6.99
C VAL A 105 -18.79 -4.30 -6.86
N GLU A 106 -18.61 -5.10 -7.92
CA GLU A 106 -17.63 -6.18 -7.97
C GLU A 106 -16.20 -5.61 -7.96
N LEU A 107 -15.95 -4.53 -8.69
CA LEU A 107 -14.66 -3.84 -8.70
C LEU A 107 -14.29 -3.29 -7.32
N ILE A 108 -15.24 -2.67 -6.60
CA ILE A 108 -15.04 -2.22 -5.22
C ILE A 108 -14.77 -3.39 -4.29
N GLY A 109 -15.49 -4.51 -4.46
CA GLY A 109 -15.27 -5.74 -3.70
C GLY A 109 -13.86 -6.30 -3.91
N LEU A 110 -13.44 -6.43 -5.17
CA LEU A 110 -12.10 -6.90 -5.55
C LEU A 110 -11.01 -5.96 -5.05
N ALA A 111 -11.19 -4.64 -5.16
CA ALA A 111 -10.24 -3.66 -4.64
C ALA A 111 -10.12 -3.76 -3.12
N THR A 112 -11.22 -3.94 -2.41
CA THR A 112 -11.23 -4.08 -0.95
C THR A 112 -10.53 -5.37 -0.51
N VAL A 113 -10.91 -6.52 -1.07
CA VAL A 113 -10.32 -7.81 -0.72
C VAL A 113 -8.84 -7.86 -1.10
N GLY A 114 -8.49 -7.44 -2.31
CA GLY A 114 -7.11 -7.37 -2.79
C GLY A 114 -6.27 -6.41 -1.95
N GLY A 115 -6.82 -5.24 -1.61
CA GLY A 115 -6.19 -4.27 -0.71
C GLY A 115 -5.91 -4.84 0.69
N VAL A 116 -6.87 -5.57 1.27
CA VAL A 116 -6.70 -6.19 2.60
C VAL A 116 -5.63 -7.28 2.56
N ILE A 117 -5.65 -8.16 1.56
CA ILE A 117 -4.65 -9.21 1.40
C ILE A 117 -3.26 -8.59 1.21
N ALA A 118 -3.15 -7.59 0.33
CA ALA A 118 -1.87 -6.91 0.11
C ALA A 118 -1.38 -6.20 1.37
N ALA A 119 -2.27 -5.53 2.12
CA ALA A 119 -1.92 -4.92 3.40
C ALA A 119 -1.38 -5.94 4.41
N ALA A 120 -2.01 -7.11 4.51
CA ALA A 120 -1.56 -8.19 5.38
C ALA A 120 -0.18 -8.73 4.99
N ILE A 121 0.11 -8.85 3.69
CA ILE A 121 1.38 -9.39 3.19
C ILE A 121 2.44 -8.28 3.10
N VAL A 122 2.30 -7.38 2.13
CA VAL A 122 3.27 -6.32 1.80
C VAL A 122 3.39 -5.33 2.95
N GLY A 123 2.27 -4.94 3.57
CA GLY A 123 2.27 -4.01 4.69
C GLY A 123 3.01 -4.57 5.91
N THR A 124 2.83 -5.87 6.21
CA THR A 124 3.55 -6.55 7.29
C THR A 124 5.02 -6.77 6.96
N LEU A 125 5.35 -7.16 5.72
CA LEU A 125 6.74 -7.31 5.27
C LEU A 125 7.51 -5.99 5.36
N GLY A 126 6.99 -4.92 4.78
CA GLY A 126 7.59 -3.59 4.86
C GLY A 126 7.73 -3.13 6.32
N PHE A 127 6.71 -3.36 7.15
CA PHE A 127 6.77 -3.04 8.57
C PHE A 127 7.90 -3.80 9.30
N GLY A 128 8.02 -5.11 9.03
CA GLY A 128 9.05 -5.98 9.57
C GLY A 128 10.44 -5.50 9.21
N ILE A 129 10.70 -5.26 7.92
CA ILE A 129 11.98 -4.74 7.40
C ILE A 129 12.32 -3.42 8.07
N GLY A 130 11.42 -2.43 8.00
CA GLY A 130 11.67 -1.10 8.57
C GLY A 130 11.92 -1.13 10.08
N THR A 131 11.22 -2.00 10.80
CA THR A 131 11.40 -2.17 12.24
C THR A 131 12.71 -2.89 12.57
N ALA A 132 13.09 -3.91 11.81
CA ALA A 132 14.34 -4.64 11.98
C ALA A 132 15.54 -3.74 11.73
N VAL A 133 15.58 -3.04 10.59
CA VAL A 133 16.65 -2.09 10.24
C VAL A 133 16.82 -1.00 11.29
N ARG A 134 15.71 -0.49 11.84
CA ARG A 134 15.78 0.50 12.94
C ARG A 134 16.44 -0.06 14.20
N ARG A 135 16.19 -1.33 14.51
CA ARG A 135 16.74 -1.96 15.72
C ARG A 135 18.24 -2.22 15.59
N THR A 136 18.72 -2.51 14.38
CA THR A 136 20.14 -2.78 14.10
C THR A 136 20.96 -1.52 13.87
N ALA A 137 20.35 -0.43 13.40
CA ALA A 137 21.01 0.86 13.21
C ALA A 137 21.13 1.71 14.50
N LYS A 138 20.73 1.15 15.65
CA LYS A 138 20.88 1.74 16.99
C LYS A 138 21.95 1.01 17.75
#